data_AF-A0A844YHQ2-F1
#
_entry.id   AF-A0A844YHQ2-F1
#
_cell.length_a   1.000
_cell.length_b   1.000
_cell.length_c   1.000
_cell.angle_alpha   90.00
_cell.angle_beta   90.00
_cell.angle_gamma   90.00
#
_symmetry.space_group_name_H-M   'P 1'
#
loop_
_entity.id
_entity.type
_entity.pdbx_description
1 polymer ?
#
loop_
_entity_poly.entity_id
_entity_poly.type
_entity_poly.pdbx_seq_one_letter_code
_entity_poly.pdbx_strand_id
1 'polypeptide(L)'
;MKTFAALLFACVAMPAMAQDLGAPPPAAGQVETIDEGEGLDVNVSYEGRLEDLGIAIPSFATDRDAPTPANTRGTAALGMELARVITSDLRNNGLFKPTGPDALPQPRYPEITAPSWGVWSGRSAEMLVQGYVRARSDNRLVVGCYLYDVALQNELVREGWVVDPADWRRAAHKCADLVYSRLTGESPFFDSRIAYIAETGPKDNRVKRLAIMDSDGANHRFITTGRATALTPRYSPDYRKLMYLSYVDGNPRIYVYDIGTGKQTLVSQNASPTFAPRWSPDGRSILYSMAVNGNTDIYRVPATGGSSVRLTDTPGIDIGGSYSPDGRKIVFESDRSGSQQCYVMDANGQNQRRISFFGGRCATPEWSPRGDQIAFTNASSFNIGVMSPTGNGVRTLTRGWQDEAPTWAPNGRIIQFFRTERGSGRTGLYQVDLTGKNERKLPTPVDASDPAWGPILQ
;
A
#
# COMPACT_ATOMS: atom_id res chain seq x y z
N MET A 1 68.62 -32.38 -10.77
CA MET A 1 67.43 -32.75 -9.97
C MET A 1 66.77 -31.48 -9.47
N LYS A 2 65.43 -31.43 -9.53
CA LYS A 2 64.50 -30.36 -9.10
C LYS A 2 64.00 -29.42 -10.21
N THR A 3 63.09 -29.99 -10.99
CA THR A 3 61.97 -29.34 -11.69
C THR A 3 61.15 -28.48 -10.72
N PHE A 4 60.92 -27.20 -11.07
CA PHE A 4 59.90 -26.36 -10.43
C PHE A 4 58.64 -26.39 -11.29
N ALA A 5 57.59 -27.03 -10.80
CA ALA A 5 56.26 -27.02 -11.40
C ALA A 5 55.55 -25.73 -10.98
N ALA A 6 55.20 -24.88 -11.95
CA ALA A 6 54.29 -23.77 -11.74
C ALA A 6 52.86 -24.33 -11.64
N LEU A 7 52.29 -24.34 -10.43
CA LEU A 7 50.86 -24.57 -10.26
C LEU A 7 50.10 -23.34 -10.76
N LEU A 8 49.37 -23.49 -11.87
CA LEU A 8 48.26 -22.61 -12.19
C LEU A 8 47.21 -22.76 -11.08
N PHE A 9 47.00 -21.70 -10.30
CA PHE A 9 45.79 -21.56 -9.50
C PHE A 9 44.62 -21.36 -10.47
N ALA A 10 43.83 -22.41 -10.67
CA ALA A 10 42.49 -22.26 -11.20
C ALA A 10 41.70 -21.40 -10.21
N CYS A 11 41.29 -20.21 -10.62
CA CYS A 11 40.26 -19.44 -9.91
C CYS A 11 38.98 -20.28 -9.89
N VAL A 12 38.78 -21.02 -8.81
CA VAL A 12 37.47 -21.58 -8.47
C VAL A 12 36.57 -20.37 -8.20
N ALA A 13 35.63 -20.12 -9.10
CA ALA A 13 34.55 -19.19 -8.86
C ALA A 13 33.89 -19.58 -7.53
N MET A 14 33.97 -18.72 -6.52
CA MET A 14 33.20 -18.90 -5.29
C MET A 14 31.71 -18.97 -5.64
N PRO A 15 30.93 -19.84 -4.99
CA PRO A 15 29.49 -19.89 -5.23
C PRO A 15 28.88 -18.55 -4.82
N ALA A 16 27.93 -18.05 -5.62
CA ALA A 16 27.14 -16.88 -5.30
C ALA A 16 26.58 -16.99 -3.87
N MET A 17 27.12 -16.22 -2.93
CA MET A 17 26.51 -16.11 -1.61
C MET A 17 25.17 -15.37 -1.75
N ALA A 18 24.13 -16.07 -1.28
CA ALA A 18 23.01 -15.52 -0.54
C ALA A 18 21.96 -14.68 -1.30
N GLN A 19 21.04 -15.36 -1.98
CA GLN A 19 19.67 -14.83 -2.11
C GLN A 19 18.87 -15.23 -0.86
N ASP A 20 18.35 -14.25 -0.11
CA ASP A 20 17.35 -14.47 0.95
C ASP A 20 15.93 -14.24 0.40
N LEU A 21 15.59 -14.98 -0.66
CA LEU A 21 14.29 -14.84 -1.34
C LEU A 21 13.52 -16.15 -1.27
N GLY A 22 12.22 -16.03 -1.00
CA GLY A 22 11.28 -17.12 -1.23
C GLY A 22 10.97 -17.28 -2.71
N ALA A 23 10.06 -18.20 -3.04
CA ALA A 23 9.53 -18.29 -4.39
C ALA A 23 8.89 -16.95 -4.80
N PRO A 24 9.03 -16.50 -6.06
CA PRO A 24 8.41 -15.26 -6.51
C PRO A 24 6.89 -15.35 -6.45
N PRO A 25 6.20 -14.25 -6.08
CA PRO A 25 4.74 -14.18 -6.16
C PRO A 25 4.29 -14.50 -7.59
N PRO A 26 3.12 -15.15 -7.79
CA PRO A 26 2.53 -15.18 -9.12
C PRO A 26 2.40 -13.74 -9.61
N ALA A 27 2.72 -13.53 -10.88
CA ALA A 27 2.43 -12.25 -11.51
C ALA A 27 0.92 -11.96 -11.33
N ALA A 28 0.58 -10.73 -10.96
CA ALA A 28 -0.82 -10.32 -11.00
C ALA A 28 -1.30 -10.46 -12.45
N GLY A 29 -2.43 -11.13 -12.67
CA GLY A 29 -3.04 -11.24 -13.99
C GLY A 29 -3.40 -9.85 -14.53
N GLN A 30 -3.41 -9.74 -15.86
CA GLN A 30 -4.00 -8.55 -16.49
C GLN A 30 -5.50 -8.55 -16.22
N VAL A 31 -6.00 -7.43 -15.71
CA VAL A 31 -7.44 -7.19 -15.58
C VAL A 31 -7.87 -6.42 -16.81
N GLU A 32 -8.59 -7.08 -17.72
CA GLU A 32 -9.11 -6.43 -18.92
C GLU A 32 -10.45 -5.77 -18.57
N THR A 33 -10.54 -4.44 -18.65
CA THR A 33 -11.83 -3.73 -18.54
C THR A 33 -12.66 -3.96 -19.80
N ILE A 34 -13.93 -4.28 -19.62
CA ILE A 34 -14.90 -4.48 -20.70
C ILE A 34 -15.56 -3.13 -20.97
N ASP A 35 -15.40 -2.64 -22.19
CA ASP A 35 -15.98 -1.37 -22.62
C ASP A 35 -17.48 -1.56 -22.91
N GLU A 36 -18.33 -1.25 -21.90
CA GLU A 36 -19.78 -1.34 -22.01
C GLU A 36 -20.43 0.05 -22.23
N GLY A 37 -19.90 0.85 -23.16
CA GLY A 37 -20.54 2.04 -23.75
C GLY A 37 -20.55 3.31 -22.87
N GLU A 38 -20.65 4.47 -23.54
CA GLU A 38 -20.62 5.81 -22.93
C GLU A 38 -21.76 6.03 -21.92
N GLY A 39 -21.48 5.76 -20.65
CA GLY A 39 -22.30 6.25 -19.53
C GLY A 39 -22.13 7.76 -19.41
N LEU A 40 -23.24 8.50 -19.29
CA LEU A 40 -23.23 9.94 -19.07
C LEU A 40 -22.44 10.28 -17.80
N ASP A 41 -21.43 11.12 -17.94
CA ASP A 41 -20.54 11.61 -16.88
C ASP A 41 -21.27 12.67 -16.02
N VAL A 42 -22.30 12.23 -15.28
CA VAL A 42 -23.03 13.09 -14.34
C VAL A 42 -22.38 12.97 -12.98
N ASN A 43 -21.55 13.93 -12.59
CA ASN A 43 -21.08 14.04 -11.20
C ASN A 43 -22.26 14.31 -10.26
N VAL A 44 -22.82 13.24 -9.69
CA VAL A 44 -23.79 13.32 -8.59
C VAL A 44 -23.00 13.29 -7.30
N SER A 45 -22.71 14.46 -6.73
CA SER A 45 -22.25 14.55 -5.35
C SER A 45 -23.46 14.40 -4.44
N TYR A 46 -23.49 13.34 -3.63
CA TYR A 46 -24.49 13.23 -2.56
C TYR A 46 -24.27 14.37 -1.55
N GLU A 47 -25.30 15.19 -1.32
CA GLU A 47 -25.23 16.37 -0.42
C GLU A 47 -25.51 16.03 1.06
N GLY A 48 -25.75 14.76 1.41
CA GLY A 48 -25.98 14.29 2.78
C GLY A 48 -24.72 13.72 3.47
N ARG A 49 -24.89 13.21 4.70
CA ARG A 49 -23.83 12.48 5.40
C ARG A 49 -23.73 11.06 4.83
N LEU A 50 -22.60 10.74 4.20
CA LEU A 50 -22.36 9.42 3.59
C LEU A 50 -22.54 8.23 4.56
N GLU A 51 -22.36 8.46 5.86
CA GLU A 51 -22.52 7.43 6.90
C GLU A 51 -23.97 7.05 7.19
N ASP A 52 -24.91 7.84 6.70
CA ASP A 52 -26.35 7.63 6.81
C ASP A 52 -26.94 7.09 5.48
N LEU A 53 -26.15 7.10 4.40
CA LEU A 53 -26.54 6.61 3.07
C LEU A 53 -26.77 5.09 3.11
N GLY A 54 -28.01 4.66 2.84
CA GLY A 54 -28.37 3.25 2.77
C GLY A 54 -27.82 2.57 1.50
N ILE A 55 -26.71 1.83 1.61
CA ILE A 55 -26.13 1.05 0.50
C ILE A 55 -26.46 -0.44 0.66
N ALA A 56 -27.19 -1.01 -0.30
CA ALA A 56 -27.44 -2.45 -0.38
C ALA A 56 -26.48 -3.12 -1.37
N ILE A 57 -25.82 -4.21 -0.95
CA ILE A 57 -24.85 -4.96 -1.75
C ILE A 57 -25.24 -6.44 -1.70
N PRO A 58 -26.22 -6.88 -2.50
CA PRO A 58 -26.58 -8.29 -2.62
C PRO A 58 -25.47 -9.13 -3.27
N SER A 59 -25.70 -10.45 -3.30
CA SER A 59 -24.82 -11.38 -4.01
C SER A 59 -24.73 -11.05 -5.49
N PHE A 60 -23.54 -11.19 -6.07
CA PHE A 60 -23.39 -11.10 -7.51
C PHE A 60 -24.02 -12.33 -8.18
N ALA A 61 -24.89 -12.12 -9.17
CA ALA A 61 -25.61 -13.20 -9.83
C ALA A 61 -24.71 -13.94 -10.83
N THR A 62 -25.20 -15.07 -11.35
CA THR A 62 -24.57 -15.80 -12.44
C THR A 62 -25.63 -16.29 -13.41
N ASP A 63 -25.33 -16.30 -14.70
CA ASP A 63 -26.24 -16.79 -15.74
C ASP A 63 -26.37 -18.31 -15.71
N ARG A 64 -25.28 -18.99 -15.39
CA ARG A 64 -25.21 -20.43 -15.16
C ARG A 64 -24.21 -20.73 -14.05
N ASP A 65 -24.71 -21.32 -12.98
CA ASP A 65 -23.85 -21.74 -11.87
C ASP A 65 -22.91 -22.87 -12.31
N ALA A 66 -21.61 -22.63 -12.20
CA ALA A 66 -20.58 -23.58 -12.59
C ALA A 66 -19.35 -23.49 -11.66
N PRO A 67 -18.76 -24.63 -11.24
CA PRO A 67 -17.51 -24.64 -10.50
C PRO A 67 -16.40 -23.90 -11.26
N THR A 68 -15.55 -23.20 -10.53
CA THR A 68 -14.39 -22.49 -11.08
C THR A 68 -13.14 -22.80 -10.28
N PRO A 69 -11.93 -22.58 -10.83
CA PRO A 69 -10.70 -22.69 -10.04
C PRO A 69 -10.66 -21.72 -8.84
N ALA A 70 -11.39 -20.60 -8.89
CA ALA A 70 -11.49 -19.64 -7.79
C ALA A 70 -12.42 -20.12 -6.67
N ASN A 71 -13.46 -20.89 -7.01
CA ASN A 71 -14.44 -21.40 -6.06
C ASN A 71 -15.09 -22.70 -6.59
N THR A 72 -14.80 -23.81 -5.92
CA THR A 72 -15.30 -25.14 -6.29
C THR A 72 -16.80 -25.31 -6.06
N ARG A 73 -17.42 -24.45 -5.23
CA ARG A 73 -18.88 -24.46 -4.98
C ARG A 73 -19.69 -23.78 -6.08
N GLY A 74 -19.07 -23.13 -7.06
CA GLY A 74 -19.76 -22.50 -8.18
C GLY A 74 -19.60 -20.98 -8.26
N THR A 75 -20.00 -20.41 -9.39
CA THR A 75 -20.05 -18.96 -9.63
C THR A 75 -21.08 -18.27 -8.72
N ALA A 76 -22.18 -18.94 -8.35
CA ALA A 76 -23.13 -18.39 -7.38
C ALA A 76 -22.48 -18.21 -5.99
N ALA A 77 -21.72 -19.21 -5.53
CA ALA A 77 -20.97 -19.10 -4.27
C ALA A 77 -19.85 -18.04 -4.37
N LEU A 78 -19.19 -17.91 -5.52
CA LEU A 78 -18.21 -16.86 -5.74
C LEU A 78 -18.83 -15.46 -5.72
N GLY A 79 -20.05 -15.31 -6.24
CA GLY A 79 -20.79 -14.06 -6.23
C GLY A 79 -21.15 -13.57 -4.82
N MET A 80 -21.39 -14.50 -3.88
CA MET A 80 -21.52 -14.18 -2.45
C MET A 80 -20.20 -13.65 -1.87
N GLU A 81 -19.08 -14.31 -2.15
CA GLU A 81 -17.77 -13.89 -1.62
C GLU A 81 -17.33 -12.52 -2.20
N LEU A 82 -17.57 -12.28 -3.49
CA LEU A 82 -17.35 -10.96 -4.13
C LEU A 82 -18.09 -9.85 -3.40
N ALA A 83 -19.40 -10.02 -3.18
CA ALA A 83 -20.23 -9.05 -2.50
C ALA A 83 -19.79 -8.81 -1.03
N ARG A 84 -19.28 -9.84 -0.33
CA ARG A 84 -18.72 -9.68 1.03
C ARG A 84 -17.44 -8.85 1.04
N VAL A 85 -16.57 -8.99 0.03
CA VAL A 85 -15.37 -8.17 -0.10
C VAL A 85 -15.75 -6.71 -0.35
N ILE A 86 -16.62 -6.45 -1.32
CA ILE A 86 -17.10 -5.08 -1.64
C ILE A 86 -17.75 -4.43 -0.41
N THR A 87 -18.58 -5.18 0.32
CA THR A 87 -19.21 -4.71 1.57
C THR A 87 -18.16 -4.36 2.63
N SER A 88 -17.13 -5.22 2.78
CA SER A 88 -16.08 -5.01 3.76
C SER A 88 -15.24 -3.78 3.41
N ASP A 89 -14.86 -3.60 2.15
CA ASP A 89 -14.08 -2.45 1.68
C ASP A 89 -14.77 -1.11 1.98
N LEU A 90 -16.04 -1.00 1.58
CA LEU A 90 -16.82 0.22 1.79
C LEU A 90 -17.08 0.50 3.27
N ARG A 91 -17.33 -0.53 4.08
CA ARG A 91 -17.51 -0.39 5.54
C ARG A 91 -16.23 0.03 6.25
N ASN A 92 -15.12 -0.57 5.86
CA ASN A 92 -13.85 -0.50 6.58
C ASN A 92 -13.15 0.86 6.50
N ASN A 93 -13.50 1.69 5.51
CA ASN A 93 -12.99 3.05 5.38
C ASN A 93 -13.68 4.05 6.33
N GLY A 94 -14.78 3.66 6.99
CA GLY A 94 -15.50 4.48 7.98
C GLY A 94 -16.44 5.55 7.41
N LEU A 95 -16.61 5.64 6.08
CA LEU A 95 -17.50 6.58 5.41
C LEU A 95 -18.89 6.02 5.14
N PHE A 96 -19.03 4.70 5.03
CA PHE A 96 -20.29 4.05 4.66
C PHE A 96 -20.73 3.00 5.68
N LYS A 97 -22.04 2.71 5.72
CA LYS A 97 -22.62 1.60 6.50
C LYS A 97 -23.40 0.63 5.59
N PRO A 98 -22.73 -0.09 4.67
CA PRO A 98 -23.40 -0.95 3.72
C PRO A 98 -24.02 -2.20 4.38
N THR A 99 -25.16 -2.62 3.85
CA THR A 99 -25.79 -3.92 4.14
C THR A 99 -25.30 -4.94 3.13
N GLY A 100 -24.68 -6.01 3.63
CA GLY A 100 -24.04 -7.03 2.80
C GLY A 100 -24.96 -8.17 2.38
N PRO A 101 -24.43 -9.10 1.56
CA PRO A 101 -25.21 -10.12 0.87
C PRO A 101 -25.86 -11.14 1.82
N ASP A 102 -25.30 -11.35 3.01
CA ASP A 102 -25.81 -12.32 3.99
C ASP A 102 -27.17 -11.92 4.61
N ALA A 103 -27.54 -10.64 4.52
CA ALA A 103 -28.80 -10.11 5.03
C ALA A 103 -29.79 -9.70 3.91
N LEU A 104 -29.42 -9.93 2.65
CA LEU A 104 -30.15 -9.44 1.48
C LEU A 104 -30.67 -10.60 0.62
N PRO A 105 -31.76 -10.39 -0.15
CA PRO A 105 -32.20 -11.37 -1.13
C PRO A 105 -31.16 -11.50 -2.25
N GLN A 106 -31.07 -12.69 -2.84
CA GLN A 106 -30.18 -12.97 -3.97
C GLN A 106 -30.89 -12.64 -5.29
N PRO A 107 -30.43 -11.64 -6.05
CA PRO A 107 -30.99 -11.31 -7.35
C PRO A 107 -30.68 -12.40 -8.38
N ARG A 108 -31.59 -12.60 -9.32
CA ARG A 108 -31.35 -13.41 -10.52
C ARG A 108 -30.57 -12.61 -11.55
N TYR A 109 -29.88 -13.30 -12.44
CA TYR A 109 -29.06 -12.65 -13.48
C TYR A 109 -29.80 -11.57 -14.30
N PRO A 110 -31.06 -11.76 -14.75
CA PRO A 110 -31.78 -10.70 -15.46
C PRO A 110 -32.10 -9.45 -14.61
N GLU A 111 -32.14 -9.58 -13.28
CA GLU A 111 -32.44 -8.48 -12.37
C GLU A 111 -31.21 -7.56 -12.13
N ILE A 112 -30.02 -7.96 -12.61
CA ILE A 112 -28.81 -7.14 -12.48
C ILE A 112 -28.94 -5.84 -13.27
N THR A 113 -29.45 -5.91 -14.50
CA THR A 113 -29.69 -4.73 -15.36
C THR A 113 -31.14 -4.22 -15.31
N ALA A 114 -32.01 -4.92 -14.59
CA ALA A 114 -33.41 -4.54 -14.38
C ALA A 114 -33.83 -4.79 -12.92
N PRO A 115 -33.33 -3.98 -11.96
CA PRO A 115 -33.58 -4.21 -10.54
C PRO A 115 -35.08 -4.23 -10.21
N SER A 116 -35.47 -5.14 -9.31
CA SER A 116 -36.80 -5.11 -8.70
C SER A 116 -36.89 -3.97 -7.68
N TRP A 117 -37.16 -2.74 -8.13
CA TRP A 117 -37.03 -1.52 -7.34
C TRP A 117 -37.78 -1.56 -6.00
N GLY A 118 -39.01 -2.12 -5.98
CA GLY A 118 -39.81 -2.24 -4.76
C GLY A 118 -39.17 -3.12 -3.67
N VAL A 119 -38.34 -4.10 -4.05
CA VAL A 119 -37.60 -4.95 -3.11
C VAL A 119 -36.53 -4.14 -2.37
N TRP A 120 -35.86 -3.24 -3.08
CA TRP A 120 -34.74 -2.48 -2.55
C TRP A 120 -35.20 -1.23 -1.80
N SER A 121 -36.19 -0.50 -2.32
CA SER A 121 -36.78 0.64 -1.62
C SER A 121 -37.46 0.21 -0.31
N GLY A 122 -38.14 -0.95 -0.30
CA GLY A 122 -38.72 -1.55 0.91
C GLY A 122 -37.71 -1.98 1.97
N ARG A 123 -36.41 -1.98 1.65
CA ARG A 123 -35.28 -2.25 2.57
C ARG A 123 -34.49 -0.98 2.91
N SER A 124 -35.05 0.19 2.59
CA SER A 124 -34.40 1.49 2.80
C SER A 124 -33.03 1.62 2.11
N ALA A 125 -32.84 0.93 0.98
CA ALA A 125 -31.69 1.15 0.13
C ALA A 125 -31.90 2.45 -0.65
N GLU A 126 -30.97 3.39 -0.51
CA GLU A 126 -30.85 4.58 -1.36
C GLU A 126 -29.96 4.29 -2.57
N MET A 127 -28.88 3.53 -2.33
CA MET A 127 -27.97 3.03 -3.35
C MET A 127 -27.99 1.51 -3.39
N LEU A 128 -27.87 0.96 -4.60
CA LEU A 128 -27.83 -0.48 -4.82
C LEU A 128 -26.62 -0.85 -5.69
N VAL A 129 -25.75 -1.70 -5.15
CA VAL A 129 -24.63 -2.29 -5.88
C VAL A 129 -25.05 -3.67 -6.37
N GLN A 130 -25.28 -3.80 -7.67
CA GLN A 130 -25.57 -5.10 -8.29
C GLN A 130 -24.40 -5.54 -9.16
N GLY A 131 -24.37 -6.82 -9.49
CA GLY A 131 -23.36 -7.33 -10.38
C GLY A 131 -23.50 -8.80 -10.67
N TYR A 132 -22.60 -9.30 -11.50
CA TYR A 132 -22.59 -10.69 -11.88
C TYR A 132 -21.18 -11.26 -11.92
N VAL A 133 -21.07 -12.58 -11.82
CA VAL A 133 -19.85 -13.34 -12.10
C VAL A 133 -20.16 -14.53 -13.00
N ARG A 134 -19.38 -14.67 -14.08
CA ARG A 134 -19.54 -15.73 -15.08
C ARG A 134 -18.21 -16.43 -15.34
N ALA A 135 -18.26 -17.74 -15.49
CA ALA A 135 -17.12 -18.54 -15.91
C ALA A 135 -17.00 -18.51 -17.44
N ARG A 136 -15.80 -18.25 -17.96
CA ARG A 136 -15.49 -18.37 -19.40
C ARG A 136 -14.97 -19.77 -19.72
N SER A 137 -14.97 -20.10 -21.02
CA SER A 137 -14.42 -21.36 -21.52
C SER A 137 -12.89 -21.47 -21.37
N ASP A 138 -12.18 -20.34 -21.24
CA ASP A 138 -10.73 -20.27 -21.01
C ASP A 138 -10.35 -20.25 -19.52
N ASN A 139 -11.27 -20.67 -18.63
CA ASN A 139 -11.16 -20.65 -17.17
C ASN A 139 -11.06 -19.25 -16.53
N ARG A 140 -11.04 -18.16 -17.29
CA ARG A 140 -11.11 -16.80 -16.74
C ARG A 140 -12.53 -16.49 -16.25
N LEU A 141 -12.63 -15.45 -15.44
CA LEU A 141 -13.90 -14.97 -14.88
C LEU A 141 -14.26 -13.64 -15.54
N VAL A 142 -15.55 -13.44 -15.80
CA VAL A 142 -16.12 -12.12 -16.12
C VAL A 142 -16.88 -11.64 -14.90
N VAL A 143 -16.54 -10.45 -14.40
CA VAL A 143 -17.24 -9.80 -13.30
C VAL A 143 -17.80 -8.47 -13.79
N GLY A 144 -19.11 -8.27 -13.69
CA GLY A 144 -19.77 -6.99 -13.96
C GLY A 144 -20.25 -6.35 -12.66
N CYS A 145 -20.12 -5.03 -12.54
CA CYS A 145 -20.50 -4.25 -11.36
C CYS A 145 -21.28 -3.02 -11.80
N TYR A 146 -22.40 -2.75 -11.11
CA TYR A 146 -23.33 -1.67 -11.39
C TYR A 146 -23.68 -0.97 -10.08
N LEU A 147 -23.75 0.36 -10.13
CA LEU A 147 -24.28 1.18 -9.04
C LEU A 147 -25.56 1.88 -9.52
N TYR A 148 -26.64 1.69 -8.78
CA TYR A 148 -27.93 2.30 -9.04
C TYR A 148 -28.35 3.26 -7.92
N ASP A 149 -29.02 4.34 -8.31
CA ASP A 149 -29.86 5.14 -7.42
C ASP A 149 -31.26 4.51 -7.38
N VAL A 150 -31.70 4.11 -6.19
CA VAL A 150 -32.97 3.37 -6.00
C VAL A 150 -34.18 4.28 -6.12
N ALA A 151 -34.08 5.54 -5.69
CA ALA A 151 -35.19 6.49 -5.71
C ALA A 151 -35.45 6.98 -7.15
N LEU A 152 -34.37 7.28 -7.88
CA LEU A 152 -34.42 7.70 -9.28
C LEU A 152 -34.56 6.54 -10.25
N GLN A 153 -34.40 5.30 -9.78
CA GLN A 153 -34.40 4.08 -10.61
C GLN A 153 -33.41 4.18 -11.77
N ASN A 154 -32.24 4.75 -11.49
CA ASN A 154 -31.27 5.12 -12.51
C ASN A 154 -29.93 4.45 -12.29
N GLU A 155 -29.28 4.04 -13.37
CA GLU A 155 -27.89 3.56 -13.36
C GLU A 155 -26.96 4.77 -13.22
N LEU A 156 -26.13 4.77 -12.18
CA LEU A 156 -25.15 5.84 -11.93
C LEU A 156 -23.82 5.56 -12.61
N VAL A 157 -23.40 4.30 -12.63
CA VAL A 157 -22.18 3.82 -13.29
C VAL A 157 -22.21 2.29 -13.41
N ARG A 158 -21.51 1.77 -14.42
CA ARG A 158 -21.22 0.34 -14.58
C ARG A 158 -19.79 0.12 -15.08
N GLU A 159 -19.21 -1.03 -14.73
CA GLU A 159 -17.95 -1.50 -15.29
C GLU A 159 -17.90 -3.04 -15.27
N GLY A 160 -17.15 -3.63 -16.21
CA GLY A 160 -16.90 -5.07 -16.25
C GLY A 160 -15.43 -5.38 -16.37
N TRP A 161 -15.02 -6.54 -15.85
CA TRP A 161 -13.64 -7.01 -15.89
C TRP A 161 -13.53 -8.48 -16.26
N VAL A 162 -12.49 -8.82 -17.04
CA VAL A 162 -12.03 -10.20 -17.23
C VAL A 162 -10.79 -10.42 -16.37
N VAL A 163 -10.84 -11.42 -15.49
CA VAL A 163 -9.75 -11.72 -14.54
C VAL A 163 -9.40 -13.20 -14.52
N ASP A 164 -8.14 -13.50 -14.22
CA ASP A 164 -7.74 -14.85 -13.87
C ASP A 164 -8.43 -15.30 -12.57
N PRO A 165 -8.67 -16.61 -12.37
CA PRO A 165 -9.30 -17.12 -11.15
C PRO A 165 -8.62 -16.68 -9.86
N ALA A 166 -7.29 -16.50 -9.86
CA ALA A 166 -6.55 -16.04 -8.68
C ALA A 166 -6.84 -14.56 -8.33
N ASP A 167 -7.28 -13.77 -9.30
CA ASP A 167 -7.48 -12.32 -9.19
C ASP A 167 -8.97 -11.94 -8.99
N TRP A 168 -9.85 -12.89 -8.66
CA TRP A 168 -11.27 -12.61 -8.42
C TRP A 168 -11.48 -11.51 -7.35
N ARG A 169 -10.62 -11.46 -6.33
CA ARG A 169 -10.66 -10.43 -5.28
C ARG A 169 -10.35 -9.04 -5.82
N ARG A 170 -9.46 -8.94 -6.81
CA ARG A 170 -9.15 -7.66 -7.48
C ARG A 170 -10.38 -7.10 -8.18
N ALA A 171 -11.18 -7.93 -8.84
CA ALA A 171 -12.45 -7.49 -9.43
C ALA A 171 -13.43 -6.97 -8.36
N ALA A 172 -13.47 -7.59 -7.18
CA ALA A 172 -14.25 -7.10 -6.05
C ALA A 172 -13.76 -5.72 -5.57
N HIS A 173 -12.45 -5.57 -5.37
CA HIS A 173 -11.84 -4.30 -4.97
C HIS A 173 -12.06 -3.20 -6.01
N LYS A 174 -11.96 -3.52 -7.31
CA LYS A 174 -12.29 -2.58 -8.41
C LYS A 174 -13.76 -2.15 -8.40
N CYS A 175 -14.68 -3.05 -8.09
CA CYS A 175 -16.09 -2.68 -7.90
C CYS A 175 -16.31 -1.77 -6.68
N ALA A 176 -15.63 -2.04 -5.57
CA ALA A 176 -15.65 -1.14 -4.41
C ALA A 176 -15.06 0.24 -4.75
N ASP A 177 -13.99 0.27 -5.53
CA ASP A 177 -13.35 1.49 -6.05
C ASP A 177 -14.30 2.28 -6.96
N LEU A 178 -15.00 1.61 -7.88
CA LEU A 178 -16.01 2.21 -8.74
C LEU A 178 -17.12 2.90 -7.92
N VAL A 179 -17.68 2.19 -6.94
CA VAL A 179 -18.73 2.70 -6.06
C VAL A 179 -18.22 3.86 -5.22
N TYR A 180 -17.03 3.70 -4.63
CA TYR A 180 -16.40 4.72 -3.79
C TYR A 180 -16.15 6.01 -4.56
N SER A 181 -15.50 5.92 -5.71
CA SER A 181 -15.18 7.08 -6.53
C SER A 181 -16.44 7.78 -7.01
N ARG A 182 -17.47 7.01 -7.41
CA ARG A 182 -18.73 7.58 -7.87
C ARG A 182 -19.50 8.33 -6.78
N LEU A 183 -19.50 7.83 -5.55
CA LEU A 183 -20.25 8.41 -4.43
C LEU A 183 -19.49 9.52 -3.71
N THR A 184 -18.15 9.48 -3.69
CA THR A 184 -17.32 10.44 -2.96
C THR A 184 -16.67 11.52 -3.83
N GLY A 185 -16.57 11.28 -5.14
CA GLY A 185 -15.77 12.11 -6.05
C GLY A 185 -14.26 11.98 -5.84
N GLU A 186 -13.81 11.01 -5.04
CA GLU A 186 -12.38 10.83 -4.74
C GLU A 186 -11.75 9.66 -5.47
N SER A 187 -10.42 9.71 -5.63
CA SER A 187 -9.67 8.64 -6.28
C SER A 187 -9.76 7.31 -5.50
N PRO A 188 -9.77 6.18 -6.23
CA PRO A 188 -9.88 4.85 -5.65
C PRO A 188 -8.64 4.46 -4.83
N PHE A 189 -8.70 3.34 -4.09
CA PHE A 189 -7.54 2.79 -3.39
C PHE A 189 -7.67 1.32 -2.94
N PHE A 190 -8.82 0.64 -3.14
CA PHE A 190 -9.02 -0.73 -2.65
C PHE A 190 -8.22 -1.77 -3.43
N ASP A 191 -8.12 -1.69 -4.77
CA ASP A 191 -7.26 -2.57 -5.60
C ASP A 191 -5.78 -2.13 -5.51
N SER A 192 -5.30 -2.00 -4.27
CA SER A 192 -3.91 -1.77 -3.91
C SER A 192 -3.43 -2.89 -2.99
N ARG A 193 -2.12 -2.98 -2.82
CA ARG A 193 -1.48 -3.91 -1.89
C ARG A 193 -0.52 -3.18 -0.97
N ILE A 194 -0.22 -3.82 0.14
CA ILE A 194 0.66 -3.35 1.20
C ILE A 194 1.89 -4.24 1.21
N ALA A 195 3.06 -3.62 1.30
CA ALA A 195 4.29 -4.29 1.68
C ALA A 195 4.60 -3.95 3.13
N TYR A 196 5.14 -4.90 3.88
CA TYR A 196 5.43 -4.71 5.29
C TYR A 196 6.49 -5.69 5.76
N ILE A 197 6.96 -5.49 7.00
CA ILE A 197 7.86 -6.41 7.66
C ILE A 197 7.07 -7.30 8.62
N ALA A 198 7.02 -8.58 8.28
CA ALA A 198 6.41 -9.61 9.11
C ALA A 198 7.42 -10.12 10.14
N GLU A 199 7.01 -10.13 11.41
CA GLU A 199 7.85 -10.44 12.56
C GLU A 199 7.40 -11.71 13.28
N THR A 200 8.36 -12.56 13.63
CA THR A 200 8.14 -13.79 14.43
C THR A 200 9.29 -14.03 15.40
N GLY A 201 9.11 -14.90 16.39
CA GLY A 201 10.10 -15.16 17.44
C GLY A 201 9.91 -14.24 18.66
N PRO A 202 10.76 -14.30 19.70
CA PRO A 202 10.67 -13.47 20.91
C PRO A 202 11.21 -12.04 20.68
N LYS A 203 10.95 -11.13 21.63
CA LYS A 203 11.17 -9.67 21.50
C LYS A 203 12.62 -9.29 21.21
N ASP A 204 13.54 -10.04 21.80
CA ASP A 204 14.99 -9.89 21.73
C ASP A 204 15.63 -10.67 20.57
N ASN A 205 14.88 -11.52 19.88
CA ASN A 205 15.37 -12.32 18.75
C ASN A 205 14.28 -12.46 17.67
N ARG A 206 13.87 -11.33 17.10
CA ARG A 206 12.85 -11.27 16.05
C ARG A 206 13.43 -11.67 14.69
N VAL A 207 12.77 -12.60 14.02
CA VAL A 207 12.95 -12.86 12.59
C VAL A 207 12.07 -11.88 11.82
N LYS A 208 12.69 -11.01 11.01
CA LYS A 208 12.02 -9.96 10.22
C LYS A 208 12.05 -10.27 8.74
N ARG A 209 10.88 -10.46 8.13
CA ARG A 209 10.70 -10.87 6.73
C ARG A 209 9.95 -9.82 5.94
N LEU A 210 10.36 -9.57 4.70
CA LEU A 210 9.55 -8.79 3.77
C LEU A 210 8.34 -9.63 3.36
N ALA A 211 7.15 -9.04 3.43
CA ALA A 211 5.91 -9.63 3.00
C ALA A 211 5.04 -8.64 2.21
N ILE A 212 4.12 -9.18 1.42
CA ILE A 212 3.07 -8.44 0.71
C ILE A 212 1.70 -9.04 1.02
N MET A 213 0.65 -8.22 0.92
CA MET A 213 -0.76 -8.62 1.08
C MET A 213 -1.66 -7.57 0.43
N ASP A 214 -2.90 -7.90 0.08
CA ASP A 214 -3.91 -6.95 -0.40
C ASP A 214 -4.17 -5.85 0.65
N SER A 215 -4.77 -4.73 0.24
CA SER A 215 -5.04 -3.57 1.11
C SER A 215 -5.89 -3.90 2.35
N ASP A 216 -6.65 -5.00 2.30
CA ASP A 216 -7.49 -5.50 3.38
C ASP A 216 -6.86 -6.62 4.23
N GLY A 217 -5.62 -7.02 3.91
CA GLY A 217 -4.84 -8.03 4.61
C GLY A 217 -4.94 -9.45 4.04
N ALA A 218 -5.77 -9.67 3.00
CA ALA A 218 -5.84 -10.95 2.32
C ALA A 218 -4.61 -11.23 1.43
N ASN A 219 -4.53 -12.45 0.87
CA ASN A 219 -3.47 -12.84 -0.07
C ASN A 219 -2.04 -12.59 0.44
N HIS A 220 -1.84 -12.74 1.76
CA HIS A 220 -0.53 -12.59 2.38
C HIS A 220 0.51 -13.56 1.81
N ARG A 221 1.73 -13.06 1.56
CA ARG A 221 2.88 -13.85 1.15
C ARG A 221 4.21 -13.26 1.62
N PHE A 222 5.14 -14.14 2.04
CA PHE A 222 6.54 -13.77 2.28
C PHE A 222 7.32 -13.64 0.97
N ILE A 223 8.12 -12.57 0.86
CA ILE A 223 9.09 -12.33 -0.21
C ILE A 223 10.49 -12.82 0.21
N THR A 224 10.88 -12.60 1.46
CA THR A 224 12.17 -13.09 2.00
C THR A 224 11.98 -14.28 2.92
N THR A 225 13.00 -15.14 3.05
CA THR A 225 12.91 -16.35 3.90
C THR A 225 13.14 -16.04 5.37
N GLY A 226 13.77 -14.90 5.67
CA GLY A 226 14.07 -14.46 7.04
C GLY A 226 15.45 -14.90 7.52
N ARG A 227 16.32 -15.35 6.61
CA ARG A 227 17.73 -15.62 6.91
C ARG A 227 18.49 -14.33 7.18
N ALA A 228 18.11 -13.26 6.49
CA ALA A 228 18.58 -11.92 6.73
C ALA A 228 17.42 -11.03 7.16
N THR A 229 17.72 -10.10 8.05
CA THR A 229 16.76 -9.07 8.47
C THR A 229 16.38 -8.21 7.27
N ALA A 230 15.08 -8.08 7.00
CA ALA A 230 14.52 -7.12 6.05
C ALA A 230 13.85 -5.96 6.81
N LEU A 231 14.03 -4.71 6.36
CA LEU A 231 13.47 -3.50 6.98
C LEU A 231 12.95 -2.51 5.93
N THR A 232 11.99 -1.68 6.35
CA THR A 232 11.57 -0.46 5.63
C THR A 232 11.27 -0.64 4.13
N PRO A 233 10.37 -1.55 3.75
CA PRO A 233 10.06 -1.78 2.35
C PRO A 233 9.39 -0.58 1.70
N ARG A 234 9.53 -0.37 0.39
CA ARG A 234 8.86 0.68 -0.39
C ARG A 234 8.59 0.21 -1.81
N TYR A 235 7.33 0.33 -2.25
CA TYR A 235 6.96 0.10 -3.65
C TYR A 235 7.58 1.14 -4.57
N SER A 236 7.99 0.72 -5.76
CA SER A 236 8.25 1.64 -6.85
C SER A 236 6.95 2.30 -7.34
N PRO A 237 7.00 3.51 -7.92
CA PRO A 237 5.80 4.21 -8.38
C PRO A 237 4.99 3.42 -9.42
N ASP A 238 5.65 2.55 -10.20
CA ASP A 238 5.03 1.69 -11.22
C ASP A 238 4.49 0.36 -10.66
N TYR A 239 4.53 0.16 -9.34
CA TYR A 239 4.10 -1.08 -8.66
C TYR A 239 4.94 -2.33 -8.96
N ARG A 240 5.95 -2.27 -9.83
CA ARG A 240 6.65 -3.48 -10.33
C ARG A 240 7.76 -3.97 -9.41
N LYS A 241 8.25 -3.10 -8.52
CA LYS A 241 9.42 -3.39 -7.68
C LYS A 241 9.18 -3.02 -6.23
N LEU A 242 9.88 -3.73 -5.35
CA LEU A 242 9.99 -3.45 -3.93
C LEU A 242 11.44 -3.13 -3.59
N MET A 243 11.65 -1.97 -3.00
CA MET A 243 12.92 -1.62 -2.37
C MET A 243 12.85 -1.94 -0.89
N TYR A 244 13.94 -2.42 -0.29
CA TYR A 244 14.02 -2.68 1.14
C TYR A 244 15.48 -2.68 1.62
N LEU A 245 15.68 -2.49 2.91
CA LEU A 245 16.98 -2.68 3.54
C LEU A 245 17.15 -4.14 3.94
N SER A 246 18.35 -4.70 3.71
CA SER A 246 18.68 -6.05 4.15
C SER A 246 20.08 -6.18 4.71
N TYR A 247 20.25 -7.10 5.67
CA TYR A 247 21.51 -7.44 6.35
C TYR A 247 22.17 -8.70 5.79
N VAL A 248 21.88 -9.10 4.54
CA VAL A 248 22.41 -10.33 3.92
C VAL A 248 23.94 -10.44 4.02
N ASP A 249 24.66 -9.32 3.99
CA ASP A 249 26.12 -9.23 4.08
C ASP A 249 26.62 -8.65 5.41
N GLY A 250 25.77 -8.59 6.44
CA GLY A 250 26.09 -8.06 7.76
C GLY A 250 25.95 -6.54 7.89
N ASN A 251 25.83 -5.78 6.80
CA ASN A 251 25.58 -4.33 6.80
C ASN A 251 24.19 -4.02 6.21
N PRO A 252 23.46 -3.01 6.74
CA PRO A 252 22.18 -2.62 6.14
C PRO A 252 22.41 -1.98 4.77
N ARG A 253 22.04 -2.69 3.71
CA ARG A 253 22.14 -2.24 2.33
C ARG A 253 20.78 -2.22 1.62
N ILE A 254 20.68 -1.37 0.60
CA ILE A 254 19.45 -1.18 -0.18
C ILE A 254 19.40 -2.20 -1.31
N TYR A 255 18.36 -3.03 -1.30
CA TYR A 255 18.05 -3.98 -2.36
C TYR A 255 16.75 -3.58 -3.06
N VAL A 256 16.69 -3.86 -4.35
CA VAL A 256 15.48 -3.77 -5.17
C VAL A 256 15.12 -5.16 -5.65
N TYR A 257 13.89 -5.57 -5.36
CA TYR A 257 13.26 -6.82 -5.77
C TYR A 257 12.23 -6.53 -6.85
N ASP A 258 12.38 -7.16 -8.01
CA ASP A 258 11.40 -7.12 -9.09
C ASP A 258 10.32 -8.18 -8.83
N ILE A 259 9.07 -7.74 -8.69
CA ILE A 259 7.96 -8.60 -8.25
C ILE A 259 7.61 -9.65 -9.32
N GLY A 260 7.73 -9.29 -10.61
CA GLY A 260 7.35 -10.17 -11.72
C GLY A 260 8.40 -11.25 -12.01
N THR A 261 9.68 -10.89 -11.92
CA THR A 261 10.79 -11.81 -12.23
C THR A 261 11.38 -12.50 -11.01
N GLY A 262 11.13 -11.98 -9.80
CA GLY A 262 11.77 -12.42 -8.57
C GLY A 262 13.24 -12.01 -8.45
N LYS A 263 13.74 -11.16 -9.36
CA LYS A 263 15.15 -10.76 -9.36
C LYS A 263 15.42 -9.72 -8.27
N GLN A 264 16.44 -9.97 -7.45
CA GLN A 264 16.96 -9.02 -6.48
C GLN A 264 18.27 -8.39 -6.98
N THR A 265 18.41 -7.07 -6.82
CA THR A 265 19.59 -6.30 -7.22
C THR A 265 20.03 -5.39 -6.07
N LEU A 266 21.32 -5.35 -5.79
CA LEU A 266 21.94 -4.39 -4.87
C LEU A 266 22.04 -3.01 -5.56
N VAL A 267 21.54 -1.96 -4.93
CA VAL A 267 21.48 -0.61 -5.53
C VAL A 267 22.82 0.12 -5.47
N SER A 268 23.54 0.03 -4.35
CA SER A 268 24.82 0.72 -4.17
C SER A 268 25.84 -0.22 -3.53
N GLN A 269 27.08 -0.16 -4.02
CA GLN A 269 28.21 -0.96 -3.50
C GLN A 269 28.91 -0.30 -2.30
N ASN A 270 28.41 0.84 -1.81
CA ASN A 270 29.03 1.53 -0.68
C ASN A 270 29.01 0.63 0.58
N ALA A 271 30.11 0.63 1.32
CA ALA A 271 30.24 -0.13 2.56
C ALA A 271 29.63 0.59 3.78
N SER A 272 29.41 1.90 3.68
CA SER A 272 28.78 2.68 4.74
C SER A 272 27.34 2.22 5.02
N PRO A 273 26.90 2.19 6.29
CA PRO A 273 25.52 1.90 6.65
C PRO A 273 24.54 2.85 5.95
N THR A 274 23.44 2.30 5.44
CA THR A 274 22.39 3.04 4.72
C THR A 274 21.03 2.94 5.39
N PHE A 275 20.22 4.01 5.28
CA PHE A 275 18.95 4.15 5.98
C PHE A 275 17.88 4.81 5.10
N ALA A 276 16.61 4.61 5.49
CA ALA A 276 15.43 5.31 5.00
C ALA A 276 15.35 5.51 3.46
N PRO A 277 15.44 4.43 2.66
CA PRO A 277 15.43 4.58 1.22
C PRO A 277 14.02 4.94 0.70
N ARG A 278 13.94 5.79 -0.33
CA ARG A 278 12.70 6.23 -1.00
C ARG A 278 12.87 6.37 -2.51
N TRP A 279 11.87 5.94 -3.26
CA TRP A 279 11.80 6.19 -4.70
C TRP A 279 11.50 7.66 -4.99
N SER A 280 12.09 8.19 -6.05
CA SER A 280 11.55 9.39 -6.70
C SER A 280 10.19 9.07 -7.35
N PRO A 281 9.27 10.04 -7.48
CA PRO A 281 7.94 9.78 -8.06
C PRO A 281 7.99 9.29 -9.51
N ASP A 282 9.05 9.64 -10.25
CA ASP A 282 9.30 9.15 -11.61
C ASP A 282 9.98 7.78 -11.67
N GLY A 283 10.32 7.18 -10.52
CA GLY A 283 10.97 5.89 -10.38
C GLY A 283 12.44 5.82 -10.84
N ARG A 284 13.04 6.95 -11.23
CA ARG A 284 14.39 6.97 -11.83
C ARG A 284 15.51 7.01 -10.81
N SER A 285 15.24 7.45 -9.59
CA SER A 285 16.23 7.64 -8.53
C SER A 285 15.76 7.08 -7.20
N ILE A 286 16.72 6.78 -6.33
CA ILE A 286 16.51 6.41 -4.94
C ILE A 286 17.19 7.46 -4.07
N LEU A 287 16.41 8.08 -3.19
CA LEU A 287 16.88 8.87 -2.07
C LEU A 287 17.18 7.94 -0.91
N TYR A 288 18.28 8.16 -0.19
CA TYR A 288 18.60 7.39 1.01
C TYR A 288 19.56 8.19 1.90
N SER A 289 19.72 7.75 3.14
CA SER A 289 20.71 8.33 4.05
C SER A 289 21.88 7.39 4.23
N MET A 290 23.07 7.95 4.43
CA MET A 290 24.30 7.18 4.54
C MET A 290 25.20 7.77 5.62
N ALA A 291 25.67 6.90 6.52
CA ALA A 291 26.59 7.29 7.58
C ALA A 291 28.05 7.18 7.10
N VAL A 292 28.74 8.31 7.01
CA VAL A 292 30.15 8.40 6.59
C VAL A 292 30.93 9.17 7.64
N ASN A 293 31.99 8.56 8.19
CA ASN A 293 32.87 9.18 9.18
C ASN A 293 32.15 9.79 10.39
N GLY A 294 31.06 9.16 10.84
CA GLY A 294 30.27 9.61 12.00
C GLY A 294 29.20 10.67 11.71
N ASN A 295 29.10 11.17 10.48
CA ASN A 295 28.00 12.05 10.04
C ASN A 295 27.01 11.27 9.17
N THR A 296 25.72 11.60 9.24
CA THR A 296 24.70 11.01 8.36
C THR A 296 24.13 12.09 7.46
N ASP A 297 24.24 11.88 6.16
CA ASP A 297 23.74 12.81 5.16
C ASP A 297 22.78 12.11 4.20
N ILE A 298 22.05 12.91 3.44
CA ILE A 298 21.11 12.44 2.43
C ILE A 298 21.82 12.37 1.07
N TYR A 299 21.61 11.27 0.38
CA TYR A 299 22.18 10.97 -0.94
C TYR A 299 21.08 10.57 -1.91
N ARG A 300 21.37 10.74 -3.20
CA ARG A 300 20.56 10.22 -4.31
C ARG A 300 21.40 9.33 -5.21
N VAL A 301 20.86 8.20 -5.64
CA VAL A 301 21.49 7.27 -6.59
C VAL A 301 20.49 6.92 -7.70
N PRO A 302 20.92 6.61 -8.93
CA PRO A 302 20.02 6.05 -9.93
C PRO A 302 19.35 4.76 -9.42
N ALA A 303 18.09 4.55 -9.78
CA ALA A 303 17.35 3.34 -9.43
C ALA A 303 17.98 2.04 -9.96
N THR A 304 18.71 2.15 -11.07
CA THR A 304 19.51 1.06 -11.67
C THR A 304 20.81 0.78 -10.92
N GLY A 305 21.10 1.57 -9.87
CA GLY A 305 22.36 1.60 -9.17
C GLY A 305 23.41 2.49 -9.81
N GLY A 306 24.54 2.66 -9.12
CA GLY A 306 25.69 3.45 -9.58
C GLY A 306 26.20 4.45 -8.54
N SER A 307 26.77 5.55 -9.02
CA SER A 307 27.35 6.60 -8.17
C SER A 307 26.29 7.45 -7.49
N SER A 308 26.53 7.77 -6.22
CA SER A 308 25.63 8.58 -5.41
C SER A 308 26.02 10.06 -5.42
N VAL A 309 25.01 10.93 -5.39
CA VAL A 309 25.14 12.38 -5.25
C VAL A 309 24.70 12.77 -3.84
N ARG A 310 25.58 13.44 -3.09
CA ARG A 310 25.27 13.98 -1.76
C ARG A 310 24.38 15.22 -1.89
N LEU A 311 23.31 15.30 -1.10
CA LEU A 311 22.33 16.40 -1.13
C LEU A 311 22.38 17.29 0.12
N THR A 312 22.90 16.78 1.24
CA THR A 312 23.11 17.55 2.47
C THR A 312 24.55 17.40 2.95
N ASP A 313 25.09 18.43 3.57
CA ASP A 313 26.46 18.46 4.09
C ASP A 313 26.60 19.22 5.41
N THR A 314 25.50 19.38 6.13
CA THR A 314 25.49 20.17 7.37
C THR A 314 25.97 19.36 8.58
N PRO A 315 26.62 19.99 9.57
CA PRO A 315 26.89 19.35 10.85
C PRO A 315 25.57 18.97 11.54
N GLY A 316 25.26 17.68 11.57
CA GLY A 316 24.01 17.12 12.08
C GLY A 316 23.66 15.79 11.41
N ILE A 317 22.69 15.08 11.98
CA ILE A 317 22.13 13.85 11.42
C ILE A 317 20.96 14.23 10.51
N ASP A 318 21.15 14.05 9.20
CA ASP A 318 20.10 14.23 8.19
C ASP A 318 19.58 12.87 7.69
N ILE A 319 18.32 12.55 7.99
CA ILE A 319 17.68 11.30 7.54
C ILE A 319 16.56 11.60 6.54
N GLY A 320 16.60 10.93 5.38
CA GLY A 320 15.63 11.13 4.30
C GLY A 320 14.20 10.75 4.69
N GLY A 321 13.23 11.56 4.25
CA GLY A 321 11.81 11.32 4.47
C GLY A 321 11.10 10.81 3.22
N SER A 322 10.76 11.70 2.29
CA SER A 322 10.11 11.37 1.01
C SER A 322 10.15 12.54 0.02
N TYR A 323 9.87 12.28 -1.25
CA TYR A 323 9.64 13.32 -2.25
C TYR A 323 8.23 13.89 -2.15
N SER A 324 8.05 15.15 -2.54
CA SER A 324 6.73 15.65 -2.94
C SER A 324 6.23 14.88 -4.18
N PRO A 325 4.90 14.76 -4.38
CA PRO A 325 4.35 13.98 -5.51
C PRO A 325 4.77 14.52 -6.88
N ASP A 326 5.05 15.82 -6.99
CA ASP A 326 5.58 16.45 -8.20
C ASP A 326 7.11 16.26 -8.39
N GLY A 327 7.79 15.62 -7.44
CA GLY A 327 9.22 15.36 -7.43
C GLY A 327 10.11 16.59 -7.23
N ARG A 328 9.54 17.78 -6.96
CA ARG A 328 10.30 19.04 -6.88
C ARG A 328 10.94 19.27 -5.52
N LYS A 329 10.39 18.68 -4.47
CA LYS A 329 10.81 18.88 -3.08
C LYS A 329 11.08 17.54 -2.41
N ILE A 330 11.86 17.60 -1.33
CA ILE A 330 12.12 16.48 -0.42
C ILE A 330 11.79 16.96 0.99
N VAL A 331 11.01 16.19 1.73
CA VAL A 331 10.89 16.31 3.18
C VAL A 331 11.86 15.35 3.85
N PHE A 332 12.50 15.79 4.93
CA PHE A 332 13.49 15.02 5.68
C PHE A 332 13.56 15.47 7.13
N GLU A 333 14.23 14.69 7.97
CA GLU A 333 14.51 15.04 9.36
C GLU A 333 15.97 15.48 9.51
N SER A 334 16.21 16.44 10.40
CA SER A 334 17.55 16.95 10.71
C SER A 334 17.62 17.43 12.16
N ASP A 335 18.71 17.14 12.85
CA ASP A 335 18.94 17.62 14.23
C ASP A 335 19.82 18.88 14.33
N ARG A 336 20.20 19.47 13.19
CA ARG A 336 21.09 20.65 13.11
C ARG A 336 20.61 21.90 13.85
N SER A 337 19.36 21.94 14.29
CA SER A 337 18.80 23.00 15.14
C SER A 337 18.66 22.58 16.61
N GLY A 338 19.50 21.67 17.07
CA GLY A 338 19.63 21.22 18.46
C GLY A 338 18.75 20.02 18.84
N SER A 339 17.71 19.74 18.07
CA SER A 339 16.87 18.54 18.20
C SER A 339 16.35 18.12 16.83
N GLN A 340 15.92 16.87 16.69
CA GLN A 340 15.38 16.31 15.44
C GLN A 340 14.09 17.04 15.02
N GLN A 341 14.12 17.70 13.88
CA GLN A 341 13.02 18.48 13.31
C GLN A 341 12.82 18.11 11.85
N CYS A 342 11.64 18.37 11.31
CA CYS A 342 11.35 18.19 9.90
C CYS A 342 11.73 19.43 9.11
N TYR A 343 12.38 19.18 7.97
CA TYR A 343 12.84 20.16 6.99
C TYR A 343 12.30 19.81 5.61
N VAL A 344 12.26 20.82 4.75
CA VAL A 344 12.01 20.66 3.31
C VAL A 344 13.16 21.28 2.54
N MET A 345 13.55 20.65 1.44
CA MET A 345 14.52 21.16 0.48
C MET A 345 14.03 20.95 -0.96
N ASP A 346 14.69 21.59 -1.92
CA ASP A 346 14.56 21.25 -3.33
C ASP A 346 15.11 19.85 -3.60
N ALA A 347 14.60 19.19 -4.65
CA ALA A 347 15.06 17.86 -5.04
C ALA A 347 16.56 17.81 -5.45
N ASN A 348 17.21 18.96 -5.63
CA ASN A 348 18.65 19.09 -5.86
C ASN A 348 19.48 19.33 -4.57
N GLY A 349 18.84 19.40 -3.39
CA GLY A 349 19.49 19.63 -2.10
C GLY A 349 19.53 21.10 -1.64
N GLN A 350 19.13 22.05 -2.49
CA GLN A 350 19.14 23.48 -2.14
C GLN A 350 17.91 23.92 -1.35
N ASN A 351 17.92 25.16 -0.87
CA ASN A 351 16.77 25.81 -0.21
C ASN A 351 16.22 25.03 0.99
N GLN A 352 17.12 24.45 1.78
CA GLN A 352 16.77 23.68 2.97
C GLN A 352 16.20 24.60 4.05
N ARG A 353 14.99 24.29 4.54
CA ARG A 353 14.31 25.08 5.57
C ARG A 353 13.58 24.20 6.56
N ARG A 354 13.61 24.59 7.83
CA ARG A 354 12.83 23.92 8.89
C ARG A 354 11.36 24.22 8.70
N ILE A 355 10.51 23.21 8.91
CA ILE A 355 9.05 23.34 8.84
C ILE A 355 8.35 22.95 10.16
N SER A 356 8.93 22.11 11.01
CA SER A 356 8.30 21.76 12.29
C SER A 356 8.66 22.73 13.42
N PHE A 357 7.66 23.26 14.11
CA PHE A 357 7.82 24.13 15.29
C PHE A 357 6.93 23.73 16.48
N PHE A 358 6.25 22.58 16.38
CA PHE A 358 5.56 21.98 17.51
C PHE A 358 6.63 21.45 18.50
N GLY A 359 6.49 21.72 19.80
CA GLY A 359 7.44 21.19 20.79
C GLY A 359 7.54 19.66 20.68
N GLY A 360 8.76 19.14 20.60
CA GLY A 360 9.03 17.71 20.42
C GLY A 360 9.95 17.41 19.23
N ARG A 361 10.03 16.12 18.86
CA ARG A 361 10.90 15.61 17.79
C ARG A 361 10.07 15.12 16.61
N CYS A 362 10.43 15.53 15.39
CA CYS A 362 9.78 15.09 14.15
C CYS A 362 10.58 13.95 13.53
N ALA A 363 9.95 12.81 13.26
CA ALA A 363 10.59 11.64 12.68
C ALA A 363 9.78 11.05 11.53
N THR A 364 10.46 10.35 10.62
CA THR A 364 9.88 9.60 9.49
C THR A 364 8.83 10.39 8.69
N PRO A 365 9.13 11.60 8.20
CA PRO A 365 8.14 12.40 7.47
C PRO A 365 7.82 11.82 6.08
N GLU A 366 6.53 11.76 5.75
CA GLU A 366 6.03 11.27 4.46
C GLU A 366 5.06 12.26 3.82
N TRP A 367 5.35 12.70 2.61
CA TRP A 367 4.51 13.61 1.82
C TRP A 367 3.27 12.86 1.33
N SER A 368 2.11 13.47 1.49
CA SER A 368 0.84 12.97 0.94
C SER A 368 0.93 12.90 -0.59
N PRO A 369 0.36 11.86 -1.23
CA PRO A 369 0.25 11.80 -2.69
C PRO A 369 -0.58 12.97 -3.27
N ARG A 370 -1.42 13.63 -2.45
CA ARG A 370 -2.14 14.86 -2.82
C ARG A 370 -1.26 16.12 -2.79
N GLY A 371 -0.10 16.05 -2.15
CA GLY A 371 0.86 17.17 -2.05
C GLY A 371 0.54 18.20 -0.97
N ASP A 372 -0.63 18.11 -0.33
CA ASP A 372 -1.19 19.11 0.59
C ASP A 372 -0.79 18.90 2.07
N GLN A 373 -0.28 17.72 2.42
CA GLN A 373 0.09 17.34 3.79
C GLN A 373 1.38 16.54 3.86
N ILE A 374 1.98 16.55 5.05
CA ILE A 374 3.11 15.71 5.46
C ILE A 374 2.67 14.98 6.73
N ALA A 375 2.65 13.66 6.69
CA ALA A 375 2.53 12.80 7.86
C ALA A 375 3.89 12.63 8.52
N PHE A 376 3.93 12.50 9.84
CA PHE A 376 5.16 12.29 10.59
C PHE A 376 4.89 11.55 11.90
N THR A 377 5.93 10.96 12.47
CA THR A 377 5.92 10.48 13.84
C THR A 377 6.44 11.57 14.76
N ASN A 378 5.66 11.94 15.78
CA ASN A 378 6.18 12.73 16.89
C ASN A 378 7.00 11.80 17.80
N ALA A 379 8.31 11.77 17.64
CA ALA A 379 9.20 10.87 18.39
C ALA A 379 9.32 11.21 19.89
N SER A 380 8.70 12.30 20.36
CA SER A 380 8.60 12.60 21.79
C SER A 380 7.40 11.91 22.45
N SER A 381 6.31 11.69 21.71
CA SER A 381 5.08 11.05 22.23
C SER A 381 4.74 9.73 21.54
N PHE A 382 5.50 9.36 20.50
CA PHE A 382 5.25 8.24 19.59
C PHE A 382 3.82 8.19 19.06
N ASN A 383 3.41 9.30 18.45
CA ASN A 383 2.11 9.41 17.80
C ASN A 383 2.27 9.85 16.35
N ILE A 384 1.29 9.50 15.52
CA ILE A 384 1.22 9.98 14.14
C ILE A 384 0.56 11.36 14.14
N GLY A 385 1.20 12.31 13.47
CA GLY A 385 0.65 13.64 13.21
C GLY A 385 0.72 13.99 11.73
N VAL A 386 -0.01 15.03 11.36
CA VAL A 386 0.10 15.66 10.03
C VAL A 386 0.24 17.17 10.15
N MET A 387 0.88 17.77 9.15
CA MET A 387 1.01 19.22 8.98
C MET A 387 1.02 19.57 7.49
N SER A 388 0.78 20.84 7.15
CA SER A 388 1.00 21.31 5.77
C SER A 388 2.50 21.29 5.40
N PRO A 389 2.85 21.30 4.10
CA PRO A 389 4.24 21.40 3.63
C PRO A 389 5.01 22.64 4.09
N THR A 390 4.31 23.66 4.59
CA THR A 390 4.91 24.86 5.18
C THR A 390 5.07 24.76 6.71
N GLY A 391 4.56 23.69 7.33
CA GLY A 391 4.63 23.47 8.78
C GLY A 391 3.39 23.90 9.56
N ASN A 392 2.44 24.59 8.92
CA ASN A 392 1.22 25.07 9.56
C ASN A 392 0.22 23.94 9.80
N GLY A 393 -0.70 24.15 10.76
CA GLY A 393 -1.86 23.28 10.96
C GLY A 393 -1.52 21.90 11.53
N VAL A 394 -0.47 21.81 12.35
CA VAL A 394 -0.06 20.57 13.01
C VAL A 394 -1.23 19.98 13.79
N ARG A 395 -1.52 18.70 13.53
CA ARG A 395 -2.53 17.92 14.26
C ARG A 395 -2.01 16.53 14.58
N THR A 396 -2.33 16.04 15.77
CA THR A 396 -2.07 14.65 16.18
C THR A 396 -3.27 13.79 15.80
N LEU A 397 -3.03 12.71 15.05
CA LEU A 397 -4.07 11.79 14.59
C LEU A 397 -4.23 10.58 15.50
N THR A 398 -3.15 10.08 16.10
CA THR A 398 -3.19 8.89 16.95
C THR A 398 -2.72 9.20 18.37
N ARG A 399 -3.10 8.35 19.33
CA ARG A 399 -2.66 8.46 20.74
C ARG A 399 -2.23 7.11 21.30
N GLY A 400 -1.71 6.24 20.43
CA GLY A 400 -1.18 4.94 20.80
C GLY A 400 0.10 5.03 21.63
N TRP A 401 0.52 3.87 22.15
CA TRP A 401 1.72 3.78 22.98
C TRP A 401 3.00 4.08 22.19
N GLN A 402 3.13 3.50 21.00
CA GLN A 402 4.32 3.62 20.19
C GLN A 402 3.98 3.49 18.71
N ASP A 403 3.37 4.54 18.15
CA ASP A 403 2.92 4.61 16.76
C ASP A 403 3.98 5.26 15.86
N GLU A 404 4.43 4.54 14.85
CA GLU A 404 5.62 4.91 14.07
C GLU A 404 5.49 4.60 12.58
N ALA A 405 6.36 5.24 11.79
CA ALA A 405 6.52 5.05 10.33
C ALA A 405 5.20 5.15 9.55
N PRO A 406 4.57 6.33 9.51
CA PRO A 406 3.35 6.52 8.73
C PRO A 406 3.62 6.34 7.24
N THR A 407 2.63 5.79 6.52
CA THR A 407 2.58 5.72 5.07
C THR A 407 1.18 6.01 4.56
N TRP A 408 1.07 6.70 3.43
CA TRP A 408 -0.22 7.12 2.87
C TRP A 408 -0.83 6.05 1.96
N ALA A 409 -2.14 5.83 2.08
CA ALA A 409 -2.93 5.24 0.99
C ALA A 409 -2.76 6.08 -0.29
N PRO A 410 -2.84 5.46 -1.49
CA PRO A 410 -2.52 6.13 -2.76
C PRO A 410 -3.42 7.34 -3.05
N ASN A 411 -4.64 7.36 -2.51
CA ASN A 411 -5.54 8.50 -2.64
C ASN A 411 -5.30 9.59 -1.59
N GLY A 412 -4.43 9.40 -0.60
CA GLY A 412 -4.10 10.38 0.44
C GLY A 412 -5.13 10.53 1.57
N ARG A 413 -6.11 9.62 1.73
CA ARG A 413 -7.12 9.72 2.81
C ARG A 413 -6.78 9.00 4.10
N ILE A 414 -6.06 7.89 3.97
CA ILE A 414 -5.78 6.98 5.07
C ILE A 414 -4.28 6.97 5.29
N ILE A 415 -3.87 7.01 6.55
CA ILE A 415 -2.49 6.79 6.96
C ILE A 415 -2.42 5.45 7.64
N GLN A 416 -1.52 4.60 7.16
CA GLN A 416 -1.13 3.36 7.81
C GLN A 416 0.15 3.56 8.61
N PHE A 417 0.27 2.90 9.74
CA PHE A 417 1.44 2.95 10.62
C PHE A 417 1.57 1.61 11.35
N PHE A 418 2.65 1.43 12.12
CA PHE A 418 2.72 0.29 13.04
C PHE A 418 2.74 0.76 14.48
N ARG A 419 2.18 -0.07 15.37
CA ARG A 419 2.17 0.15 16.81
C ARG A 419 2.94 -0.95 17.51
N THR A 420 3.85 -0.57 18.41
CA THR A 420 4.51 -1.51 19.32
C THR A 420 3.77 -1.58 20.65
N GLU A 421 3.40 -2.78 21.08
CA GLU A 421 2.73 -3.02 22.36
C GLU A 421 3.67 -2.89 23.55
N ARG A 422 3.19 -2.26 24.63
CA ARG A 422 3.94 -2.08 25.86
C ARG A 422 4.28 -3.44 26.50
N GLY A 423 5.52 -3.59 26.94
CA GLY A 423 6.01 -4.84 27.56
C GLY A 423 6.38 -5.89 26.52
N SER A 424 5.37 -6.51 25.89
CA SER A 424 5.53 -7.63 24.94
C SER A 424 6.41 -7.31 23.73
N GLY A 425 6.43 -6.03 23.31
CA GLY A 425 7.12 -5.58 22.10
C GLY A 425 6.54 -6.21 20.83
N ARG A 426 5.31 -6.71 20.88
CA ARG A 426 4.59 -7.18 19.69
C ARG A 426 4.21 -5.99 18.83
N THR A 427 4.25 -6.17 17.52
CA THR A 427 3.93 -5.11 16.57
C THR A 427 2.69 -5.47 15.76
N GLY A 428 1.91 -4.46 15.38
CA GLY A 428 0.78 -4.63 14.47
C GLY A 428 0.60 -3.41 13.59
N LEU A 429 -0.02 -3.62 12.43
CA LEU A 429 -0.35 -2.55 11.50
C LEU A 429 -1.70 -1.94 11.86
N TYR A 430 -1.77 -0.62 11.81
CA TYR A 430 -2.95 0.17 12.10
C TYR A 430 -3.17 1.18 10.99
N GLN A 431 -4.42 1.57 10.79
CA GLN A 431 -4.84 2.56 9.80
C GLN A 431 -5.74 3.58 10.48
N VAL A 432 -5.62 4.84 10.09
CA VAL A 432 -6.47 5.93 10.57
C VAL A 432 -6.76 6.92 9.44
N ASP A 433 -7.96 7.46 9.41
CA ASP A 433 -8.32 8.55 8.51
C ASP A 433 -7.78 9.91 9.00
N LEU A 434 -7.87 10.94 8.15
CA LEU A 434 -7.38 12.30 8.46
C LEU A 434 -8.14 13.05 9.57
N THR A 435 -9.32 12.59 9.98
CA THR A 435 -10.06 13.09 11.15
C THR A 435 -9.51 12.51 12.46
N GLY A 436 -8.75 11.41 12.41
CA GLY A 436 -8.23 10.71 13.57
C GLY A 436 -9.26 9.84 14.31
N LYS A 437 -10.45 9.63 13.73
CA LYS A 437 -11.57 8.95 14.42
C LYS A 437 -11.73 7.48 14.05
N ASN A 438 -11.54 7.10 12.78
CA ASN A 438 -11.66 5.70 12.37
C ASN A 438 -10.29 5.01 12.43
N GLU A 439 -9.73 4.90 13.63
CA GLU A 439 -8.54 4.10 13.87
C GLU A 439 -8.91 2.61 13.95
N ARG A 440 -8.20 1.77 13.19
CA ARG A 440 -8.40 0.31 13.22
C ARG A 440 -7.09 -0.46 13.06
N LYS A 441 -7.06 -1.67 13.62
CA LYS A 441 -5.98 -2.63 13.39
C LYS A 441 -6.24 -3.39 12.08
N LEU A 442 -5.22 -3.52 11.24
CA LEU A 442 -5.27 -4.34 10.03
C LEU A 442 -4.91 -5.79 10.40
N PRO A 443 -5.69 -6.80 9.96
CA PRO A 443 -5.39 -8.19 10.28
C PRO A 443 -4.12 -8.64 9.56
N THR A 444 -3.20 -9.22 10.32
CA THR A 444 -1.97 -9.83 9.81
C THR A 444 -1.79 -11.22 10.44
N PRO A 445 -1.24 -12.20 9.71
CA PRO A 445 -1.08 -13.57 10.22
C PRO A 445 -0.02 -13.69 11.34
N VAL A 446 0.90 -12.72 11.41
CA VAL A 446 1.95 -12.60 12.43
C VAL A 446 2.10 -11.12 12.81
N ASP A 447 2.98 -10.83 13.78
CA ASP A 447 3.31 -9.45 14.14
C ASP A 447 3.86 -8.70 12.92
N ALA A 448 3.65 -7.38 12.85
CA ALA A 448 3.87 -6.63 11.62
C ALA A 448 4.29 -5.17 11.88
N SER A 449 5.29 -4.72 11.14
CA SER A 449 5.88 -3.37 11.23
C SER A 449 6.24 -2.80 9.85
N ASP A 450 6.73 -1.55 9.85
CA ASP A 450 7.26 -0.85 8.67
C ASP A 450 6.36 -0.96 7.42
N PRO A 451 5.07 -0.55 7.49
CA PRO A 451 4.19 -0.63 6.34
C PRO A 451 4.65 0.28 5.19
N ALA A 452 4.30 -0.12 3.98
CA ALA A 452 4.37 0.68 2.77
C ALA A 452 3.14 0.39 1.92
N TRP A 453 2.24 1.36 1.84
CA TRP A 453 1.08 1.26 0.99
C TRP A 453 1.50 1.50 -0.45
N GLY A 454 1.19 0.56 -1.34
CA GLY A 454 1.54 0.69 -2.75
C GLY A 454 0.59 1.62 -3.53
N PRO A 455 0.98 2.00 -4.76
CA PRO A 455 0.08 2.66 -5.70
C PRO A 455 -1.18 1.83 -6.03
N ILE A 456 -2.09 2.37 -6.84
CA ILE A 456 -3.17 1.58 -7.45
C ILE A 456 -2.59 0.81 -8.64
N LEU A 457 -2.98 -0.45 -8.78
CA LEU A 457 -2.69 -1.25 -9.97
C LEU A 457 -3.55 -0.73 -11.13
N GLN A 458 -2.94 -0.05 -12.10
CA GLN A 458 -3.61 0.29 -13.37
C GLN A 458 -3.94 -0.97 -14.17
#